data_AF-A0A1V4AQP1-F1
#
_entry.id   AF-A0A1V4AQP1-F1
#
_cell.length_a   1.000
_cell.length_b   1.000
_cell.length_c   1.000
_cell.angle_alpha   90.00
_cell.angle_beta   90.00
_cell.angle_gamma   90.00
#
_symmetry.space_group_name_H-M   'P 1'
#
loop_
_entity.id
_entity.type
_entity.pdbx_description
1 polymer ?
#
loop_
_entity_poly.entity_id
_entity_poly.type
_entity_poly.pdbx_seq_one_letter_code
_entity_poly.pdbx_strand_id
1 'polypeptide(L)'
;MDEVGRYFEIERSQLVQRKRRIPQRARDVCIYPLKTHSGLDNKRTREIFGVSLSAVTKAALRISEQMKTQRSFKREKDQILYSIFKV
;
A
#
# COMPACT_ATOMS: atom_id res chain seq x y z
N MET A 1 8.78 -2.02 -0.12
CA MET A 1 8.38 -0.60 -0.02
C MET A 1 9.13 0.27 -1.00
N ASP A 2 10.42 0.00 -1.24
CA ASP A 2 11.23 0.78 -2.19
C ASP A 2 10.66 0.77 -3.60
N GLU A 3 10.08 -0.36 -4.04
CA GLU A 3 9.39 -0.45 -5.34
C GLU A 3 8.19 0.49 -5.47
N VAL A 4 7.38 0.60 -4.40
CA VAL A 4 6.23 1.50 -4.39
C VAL A 4 6.70 2.95 -4.37
N GLY A 5 7.79 3.23 -3.65
CA GLY A 5 8.45 4.54 -3.68
C GLY A 5 8.92 4.92 -5.08
N ARG A 6 9.59 4.00 -5.79
CA ARG A 6 10.01 4.20 -7.18
C ARG A 6 8.83 4.49 -8.10
N TYR A 7 7.79 3.66 -8.04
CA TYR A 7 6.64 3.78 -8.92
C TYR A 7 5.87 5.10 -8.74
N PHE A 8 5.74 5.58 -7.50
CA PHE A 8 5.05 6.85 -7.21
C PHE A 8 5.99 8.06 -7.15
N GLU A 9 7.29 7.90 -7.43
CA GLU A 9 8.33 8.93 -7.26
C GLU A 9 8.33 9.54 -5.83
N ILE A 10 8.11 8.69 -4.82
CA ILE A 10 8.06 9.06 -3.41
C ILE A 10 9.20 8.39 -2.67
N GLU A 11 9.92 9.17 -1.87
CA GLU A 11 10.96 8.65 -1.01
C GLU A 11 10.38 7.69 0.05
N ARG A 12 11.04 6.55 0.31
CA ARG A 12 10.58 5.55 1.29
C ARG A 12 10.27 6.17 2.66
N SER A 13 11.11 7.10 3.09
CA SER A 13 10.98 7.84 4.35
C SER A 13 9.67 8.64 4.43
N GLN A 14 9.12 9.06 3.29
CA GLN A 14 7.87 9.79 3.21
C GLN A 14 6.66 8.87 3.32
N LEU A 15 6.72 7.64 2.81
CA LEU A 15 5.63 6.66 2.86
C LEU A 15 5.17 6.32 4.29
N VAL A 16 6.08 6.42 5.26
CA VAL A 16 5.85 6.11 6.69
C VAL A 16 5.51 7.34 7.53
N GLN A 17 5.52 8.55 6.97
CA GLN A 17 5.31 9.78 7.73
C GLN A 17 3.83 10.13 7.92
N ARG A 18 3.51 10.54 9.15
CA ARG A 18 2.14 10.85 9.62
C ARG A 18 1.55 12.14 9.05
N LYS A 19 2.38 13.11 8.66
CA LYS A 19 1.97 14.51 8.43
C LYS A 19 2.27 15.09 7.03
N ARG A 20 2.84 14.33 6.08
CA ARG A 20 3.06 14.82 4.71
C ARG A 20 1.88 14.49 3.78
N ARG A 21 1.69 15.32 2.75
CA ARG A 21 0.82 15.06 1.59
C ARG A 21 1.39 13.89 0.78
N ILE A 22 1.25 12.68 1.30
CA ILE A 22 1.46 11.47 0.50
C ILE A 22 0.17 11.27 -0.30
N PRO A 23 0.24 11.01 -1.61
CA PRO A 23 -0.90 10.52 -2.37
C PRO A 23 -1.52 9.33 -1.65
N GLN A 24 -2.81 9.43 -1.34
CA GLN A 24 -3.55 8.39 -0.63
C GLN A 24 -3.40 7.02 -1.32
N ARG A 25 -3.36 7.03 -2.66
CA ARG A 25 -3.14 5.84 -3.50
C ARG A 25 -1.80 5.15 -3.21
N ALA A 26 -0.71 5.90 -3.08
CA ALA A 26 0.61 5.32 -2.78
C ALA A 26 0.62 4.62 -1.41
N ARG A 27 -0.03 5.23 -0.42
CA ARG A 27 -0.17 4.65 0.92
C ARG A 27 -1.05 3.40 0.89
N ASP A 28 -2.16 3.43 0.19
CA ASP A 28 -3.08 2.30 0.10
C ASP A 28 -2.43 1.09 -0.60
N VAL A 29 -1.63 1.33 -1.65
CA VAL A 29 -0.85 0.29 -2.36
C VAL A 29 0.25 -0.30 -1.47
N CYS A 30 0.80 0.44 -0.50
CA CYS A 30 1.75 -0.12 0.47
C CYS A 30 1.05 -0.93 1.57
N ILE A 31 -0.14 -0.51 2.01
CA ILE A 31 -0.87 -1.16 3.10
C ILE A 31 -1.49 -2.48 2.65
N TYR A 32 -2.06 -2.54 1.45
CA TYR A 32 -2.78 -3.71 0.95
C TYR A 32 -1.93 -5.00 0.97
N PRO A 33 -0.69 -5.03 0.44
CA PRO A 33 0.14 -6.24 0.45
C PRO A 33 0.51 -6.68 1.86
N LEU A 34 0.75 -5.73 2.77
CA LEU A 34 1.10 -6.04 4.15
C LEU A 34 -0.08 -6.70 4.88
N LYS A 35 -1.29 -6.16 4.69
CA LYS A 35 -2.49 -6.75 5.26
C LYS A 35 -2.87 -8.09 4.61
N THR A 36 -2.73 -8.21 3.30
CA THR A 36 -3.27 -9.35 2.53
C THR A 36 -2.28 -10.51 2.40
N HIS A 37 -0.97 -10.25 2.38
CA HIS A 37 0.04 -11.26 2.05
C HIS A 37 1.13 -11.44 3.12
N SER A 38 1.43 -10.41 3.93
CA SER A 38 2.57 -10.50 4.88
C SER A 38 2.21 -11.09 6.26
N GLY A 39 0.93 -11.35 6.52
CA GLY A 39 0.46 -11.81 7.84
C GLY A 39 0.63 -10.78 8.97
N LEU A 40 1.04 -9.54 8.66
CA LEU A 40 1.15 -8.48 9.66
C LEU A 40 -0.22 -8.15 10.25
N ASP A 41 -0.28 -8.06 11.58
CA ASP A 41 -1.46 -7.53 12.26
C ASP A 41 -1.70 -6.05 11.85
N ASN A 42 -2.98 -5.68 11.80
CA ASN A 42 -3.42 -4.31 11.57
C ASN A 42 -2.81 -3.34 12.59
N LYS A 43 -2.57 -3.78 13.85
CA LYS A 43 -1.89 -2.97 14.87
C LYS A 43 -0.46 -2.59 14.49
N ARG A 44 0.28 -3.53 13.92
CA ARG A 44 1.67 -3.29 13.51
C ARG A 44 1.73 -2.48 12.21
N THR A 45 0.79 -2.73 11.30
CA THR A 45 0.62 -1.96 10.07
C THR A 45 0.32 -0.49 10.36
N ARG A 46 -0.60 -0.20 11.30
CA ARG A 46 -0.92 1.20 11.65
C ARG A 46 0.29 1.94 12.24
N GLU A 47 1.18 1.25 12.94
CA GLU A 47 2.37 1.83 13.56
C GLU A 47 3.40 2.20 12.50
N ILE A 48 3.61 1.33 11.52
CA ILE A 48 4.52 1.58 10.38
C ILE A 48 4.10 2.81 9.58
N PHE A 49 2.80 2.98 9.31
CA PHE A 49 2.30 4.09 8.49
C PHE A 49 1.77 5.29 9.28
N GLY A 50 1.76 5.21 10.62
CA GLY A 50 1.20 6.24 11.49
C GLY A 50 -0.32 6.50 11.32
N VAL A 51 -1.08 5.55 10.76
CA VAL A 51 -2.51 5.73 10.46
C VAL A 51 -3.42 5.18 11.57
N SER A 52 -4.74 5.38 11.46
CA SER A 52 -5.69 4.68 12.32
C SER A 52 -5.86 3.21 11.89
N LEU A 53 -6.30 2.35 12.81
CA LEU A 53 -6.62 0.95 12.49
C LEU A 53 -7.71 0.85 11.40
N SER A 54 -8.71 1.75 11.46
CA SER A 54 -9.77 1.83 10.46
C SER A 54 -9.24 2.25 9.08
N ALA A 55 -8.23 3.13 9.03
CA ALA A 55 -7.60 3.53 7.77
C ALA A 55 -6.86 2.37 7.11
N VAL A 56 -6.23 1.47 7.89
CA VAL A 56 -5.62 0.24 7.37
C VAL A 56 -6.67 -0.63 6.67
N THR A 57 -7.82 -0.83 7.30
CA THR A 57 -8.89 -1.64 6.71
C THR A 57 -9.51 -0.99 5.48
N LYS A 58 -9.77 0.32 5.52
CA LYS A 58 -10.29 1.07 4.37
C LYS A 58 -9.33 1.09 3.19
N ALA A 59 -8.02 1.19 3.45
CA ALA A 59 -6.99 1.13 2.41
C ALA A 59 -7.06 -0.18 1.63
N ALA A 60 -7.10 -1.31 2.34
CA ALA A 60 -7.18 -2.61 1.69
C ALA A 60 -8.49 -2.83 0.93
N LEU A 61 -9.61 -2.33 1.48
CA LEU A 61 -10.91 -2.39 0.80
C LEU A 61 -10.89 -1.61 -0.52
N ARG A 62 -10.39 -0.36 -0.50
CA ARG A 62 -10.30 0.49 -1.70
C ARG A 62 -9.49 -0.17 -2.80
N ILE A 63 -8.33 -0.73 -2.47
CA ILE A 63 -7.49 -1.44 -3.46
C ILE A 63 -8.22 -2.68 -3.98
N SER A 64 -8.87 -3.45 -3.11
CA SER A 64 -9.64 -4.63 -3.52
C SER A 64 -10.80 -4.28 -4.45
N GLU A 65 -11.50 -3.15 -4.22
CA GLU A 65 -12.59 -2.68 -5.07
C GLU A 65 -12.05 -2.18 -6.41
N GLN A 66 -11.00 -1.35 -6.39
CA GLN A 66 -10.35 -0.86 -7.61
C GLN A 66 -9.85 -2.01 -8.50
N MET A 67 -9.32 -3.09 -7.91
CA MET A 67 -8.91 -4.29 -8.66
C MET A 67 -10.07 -5.01 -9.35
N LYS A 68 -11.29 -4.95 -8.79
CA LYS A 68 -12.48 -5.56 -9.41
C LYS A 68 -12.97 -4.71 -10.58
N THR A 69 -12.93 -3.39 -10.45
CA THR A 69 -13.51 -2.46 -11.44
C THR A 69 -12.54 -2.11 -12.57
N GLN A 70 -11.22 -2.09 -12.32
CA GLN A 70 -10.23 -1.60 -13.27
C GLN A 70 -9.20 -2.69 -13.63
N ARG A 71 -9.36 -3.30 -14.82
CA ARG A 71 -8.43 -4.34 -15.31
C ARG A 71 -6.99 -3.84 -15.49
N SER A 72 -6.81 -2.59 -15.90
CA SER A 72 -5.49 -1.94 -16.01
C SER A 72 -4.81 -1.83 -14.65
N PHE A 73 -5.56 -1.39 -13.64
CA PHE A 73 -5.09 -1.29 -12.26
C PHE A 73 -4.67 -2.64 -11.67
N LYS A 74 -5.42 -3.71 -11.99
CA LYS A 74 -5.04 -5.06 -11.58
C LYS A 74 -3.68 -5.46 -12.14
N ARG A 75 -3.43 -5.26 -13.44
CA ARG A 75 -2.14 -5.60 -14.09
C ARG A 75 -0.99 -4.81 -13.49
N GLU A 76 -1.17 -3.50 -13.35
CA GLU A 76 -0.18 -2.59 -12.77
C GLU A 76 0.17 -2.97 -11.33
N LYS A 77 -0.83 -3.24 -10.50
CA LYS A 77 -0.61 -3.66 -9.11
C LYS A 77 -0.02 -5.07 -9.03
N ASP A 78 -0.40 -6.00 -9.89
CA ASP A 78 0.20 -7.34 -9.94
C ASP A 78 1.68 -7.25 -10.34
N GLN A 79 2.07 -6.28 -11.18
CA GLN A 79 3.47 -6.02 -11.51
C GLN A 79 4.25 -5.43 -10.33
N ILE A 80 3.67 -4.47 -9.60
CA ILE A 80 4.25 -3.93 -8.36
C ILE A 80 4.40 -5.04 -7.31
N LEU A 81 3.37 -5.87 -7.12
CA LEU A 81 3.42 -6.99 -6.18
C LEU A 81 4.43 -8.05 -6.58
N TYR A 82 4.47 -8.43 -7.86
CA TYR A 82 5.44 -9.38 -8.37
C TYR A 82 6.86 -8.89 -8.13
N SER A 83 7.14 -7.60 -8.34
CA SER A 83 8.44 -7.00 -8.03
C SER A 83 8.74 -6.93 -6.52
N ILE A 84 7.73 -6.84 -5.66
CA ILE A 84 7.90 -6.87 -4.19
C ILE A 84 8.20 -8.29 -3.68
N PHE A 85 7.60 -9.32 -4.28
CA PHE A 85 7.72 -10.72 -3.85
C PHE A 85 8.78 -11.52 -4.60
N LYS A 86 9.30 -11.00 -5.72
CA LYS A 86 10.47 -11.55 -6.42
C LYS A 86 11.74 -11.13 -5.67
N VAL A 87 11.89 -11.69 -4.47
CA VAL A 87 13.12 -11.69 -3.67
C VAL A 87 13.73 -13.07 -3.76
#